data_AF-A0A0T0MG09-F1
#
_entry.id   AF-A0A0T0MG09-F1
#
_cell.length_a   1.000
_cell.length_b   1.000
_cell.length_c   1.000
_cell.angle_alpha   90.00
_cell.angle_beta   90.00
_cell.angle_gamma   90.00
#
_symmetry.space_group_name_H-M   'P 1'
#
loop_
_entity.id
_entity.type
_entity.pdbx_description
1 polymer ?
#
loop_
_entity_poly.entity_id
_entity_poly.type
_entity_poly.pdbx_seq_one_letter_code
_entity_poly.pdbx_strand_id
1 'polypeptide(L)'
;MRADRLVATLLLMQARGRVTAAEVATELEVSAATARRDLEALSTAGIPVYPQPGRGGGWSLVGGARTDLTGLTSSEAQALFLLVGSSSDRSADATSALRKLVRALPATFRAEAEAAGRAVLVDPVGWGSAARSRQPWVEELQGAVVRRRQVALTYAGRSGESVRTVDPWALVDKGEVWYLVAGTPAGRRTFRLDRIVGLSVLDTPAPRPDDLDVAGIWESVVDEVEQRRGRVTATVLTTPFLVRVVRDQFGRHASVVGRGSLEGDGRVRLEVASHTARSVAEKLAGFGAAVEVLEPESVRDELAALGAELVAQYVTVGGRG
;
A
#
# COMPACT_ATOMS: atom_id res chain seq x y z
N MET A 1 -16.25 -9.37 37.35
CA MET A 1 -17.45 -8.76 36.73
C MET A 1 -18.31 -9.89 36.18
N ARG A 2 -19.64 -9.89 36.35
CA ARG A 2 -20.51 -10.94 35.77
C ARG A 2 -21.06 -10.44 34.43
N ALA A 3 -20.93 -11.22 33.36
CA ALA A 3 -21.40 -10.89 32.02
C ALA A 3 -22.89 -10.50 32.01
N ASP A 4 -23.69 -11.18 32.84
CA ASP A 4 -25.12 -10.92 33.02
C ASP A 4 -25.42 -9.47 33.38
N ARG A 5 -24.54 -8.81 34.15
CA ARG A 5 -24.73 -7.43 34.59
C ARG A 5 -24.42 -6.42 33.49
N LEU A 6 -23.44 -6.71 32.62
CA LEU A 6 -23.16 -5.89 31.45
C LEU A 6 -24.34 -5.94 30.46
N VAL A 7 -24.90 -7.13 30.26
CA VAL A 7 -26.11 -7.33 29.45
C VAL A 7 -27.29 -6.57 30.06
N ALA A 8 -27.50 -6.68 31.38
CA ALA A 8 -28.58 -5.96 32.06
C ALA A 8 -28.41 -4.43 31.97
N THR A 9 -27.18 -3.93 32.12
CA THR A 9 -26.86 -2.51 31.94
C THR A 9 -27.18 -2.05 30.53
N LEU A 10 -26.79 -2.83 29.51
CA LEU A 10 -27.08 -2.55 28.11
C LEU A 10 -28.60 -2.47 27.84
N LEU A 11 -29.36 -3.45 28.32
CA LEU A 11 -30.82 -3.51 28.14
C LEU A 11 -31.52 -2.32 28.81
N LEU A 12 -31.07 -1.94 30.00
CA LEU A 12 -31.58 -0.76 30.70
C LEU A 12 -31.32 0.52 29.89
N MET A 13 -30.13 0.64 29.29
CA MET A 13 -29.77 1.76 28.43
C MET A 13 -30.58 1.79 27.13
N GLN A 14 -30.88 0.62 26.54
CA GLN A 14 -31.77 0.54 25.37
C GLN A 14 -33.21 0.94 25.72
N ALA A 15 -33.71 0.53 26.89
CA ALA A 15 -35.07 0.87 27.31
C ALA A 15 -35.25 2.37 27.61
N ARG A 16 -34.26 3.00 28.24
CA ARG A 16 -34.37 4.40 28.72
C ARG A 16 -33.65 5.42 27.84
N GLY A 17 -32.80 4.98 26.92
CA GLY A 17 -31.96 5.81 26.05
C GLY A 17 -30.79 6.48 26.78
N ARG A 18 -31.05 7.15 27.90
CA ARG A 18 -30.07 7.80 28.78
C ARG A 18 -30.28 7.36 30.23
N VAL A 19 -29.20 7.05 30.93
CA VAL A 19 -29.18 6.62 32.34
C VAL A 19 -28.03 7.25 33.09
N THR A 20 -28.18 7.54 34.37
CA THR A 20 -27.07 7.94 35.25
C THR A 20 -26.45 6.71 35.92
N ALA A 21 -25.21 6.82 36.38
CA ALA A 21 -24.60 5.75 37.18
C ALA A 21 -25.37 5.46 38.47
N ALA A 22 -26.11 6.44 39.01
CA ALA A 22 -26.98 6.26 40.16
C ALA A 22 -28.24 5.46 39.80
N GLU A 23 -28.87 5.72 38.65
CA GLU A 23 -30.02 4.94 38.16
C GLU A 23 -29.64 3.49 37.86
N VAL A 24 -28.49 3.27 37.23
CA VAL A 24 -27.96 1.92 36.99
C VAL A 24 -27.66 1.21 38.31
N ALA A 25 -27.09 1.92 39.29
CA ALA A 25 -26.82 1.38 40.62
C ALA A 25 -28.08 0.95 41.36
N THR A 26 -29.13 1.78 41.31
CA THR A 26 -30.43 1.47 41.93
C THR A 26 -31.10 0.29 41.24
N GLU A 27 -31.18 0.29 39.90
CA GLU A 27 -31.90 -0.74 39.16
C GLU A 27 -31.23 -2.12 39.24
N LEU A 28 -29.89 -2.15 39.28
CA LEU A 28 -29.12 -3.40 39.33
C LEU A 28 -28.64 -3.76 40.74
N GLU A 29 -29.10 -3.03 41.76
CA GLU A 29 -28.77 -3.23 43.18
C GLU A 29 -27.25 -3.30 43.45
N VAL A 30 -26.49 -2.40 42.84
CA VAL A 30 -25.02 -2.29 43.01
C VAL A 30 -24.61 -0.90 43.49
N SER A 31 -23.35 -0.75 43.90
CA SER A 31 -22.83 0.58 44.23
C SER A 31 -22.65 1.45 42.98
N ALA A 32 -22.77 2.77 43.12
CA ALA A 32 -22.52 3.73 42.04
C ALA A 32 -21.10 3.61 41.44
N ALA A 33 -20.11 3.23 42.26
CA ALA A 33 -18.75 2.94 41.79
C ALA A 33 -18.70 1.69 40.89
N THR A 34 -19.50 0.66 41.21
CA THR A 34 -19.60 -0.55 40.39
C THR A 34 -20.34 -0.27 39.09
N ALA A 35 -21.47 0.43 39.14
CA ALA A 35 -22.21 0.84 37.95
C ALA A 35 -21.34 1.66 36.98
N ARG A 36 -20.51 2.58 37.50
CA ARG A 36 -19.58 3.37 36.67
C ARG A 36 -18.53 2.49 35.99
N ARG A 37 -17.95 1.52 36.72
CA ARG A 37 -17.02 0.54 36.12
C ARG A 37 -17.69 -0.34 35.07
N ASP A 38 -18.95 -0.74 35.27
CA ASP A 38 -19.67 -1.55 34.28
C ASP A 38 -19.96 -0.74 33.00
N LEU A 39 -20.32 0.54 33.13
CA LEU A 39 -20.49 1.47 32.00
C LEU A 39 -19.18 1.73 31.23
N GLU A 40 -18.07 1.88 31.95
CA GLU A 40 -16.72 1.97 31.37
C GLU A 40 -16.30 0.66 30.69
N ALA A 41 -16.69 -0.48 31.27
CA ALA A 41 -16.41 -1.79 30.69
C ALA A 41 -17.19 -2.05 29.40
N LEU A 42 -18.43 -1.58 29.28
CA LEU A 42 -19.17 -1.60 28.02
C LEU A 42 -18.43 -0.80 26.94
N SER A 43 -17.94 0.39 27.28
CA SER A 43 -17.12 1.22 26.40
C SER A 43 -15.84 0.48 25.97
N THR A 44 -15.14 -0.15 26.92
CA THR A 44 -13.92 -0.93 26.66
C THR A 44 -14.21 -2.18 25.80
N ALA A 45 -15.41 -2.74 25.90
CA ALA A 45 -15.87 -3.88 25.09
C ALA A 45 -16.35 -3.48 23.68
N GLY A 46 -16.14 -2.22 23.26
CA GLY A 46 -16.52 -1.73 21.94
C GLY A 46 -17.99 -1.32 21.82
N ILE A 47 -18.77 -1.37 22.91
CA ILE A 47 -20.15 -0.88 22.90
C ILE A 47 -20.11 0.65 23.06
N PRO A 48 -20.76 1.41 22.16
CA PRO A 48 -20.60 2.86 22.08
C PRO A 48 -21.42 3.59 23.16
N VAL A 49 -20.98 3.45 24.41
CA VAL A 49 -21.54 4.10 25.60
C VAL A 49 -20.67 5.30 25.97
N TYR A 50 -21.27 6.48 26.14
CA TYR A 50 -20.51 7.70 26.42
C TYR A 50 -21.08 8.50 27.59
N PRO A 51 -20.23 9.06 28.46
CA PRO A 51 -20.65 9.98 29.51
C PRO A 51 -20.90 11.39 28.93
N GLN A 52 -22.03 11.98 29.29
CA GLN A 52 -22.36 13.39 29.05
C GLN A 52 -22.36 14.15 30.38
N PRO A 53 -21.40 15.06 30.62
CA PRO A 53 -21.34 15.87 31.84
C PRO A 53 -22.43 16.96 31.88
N GLY A 54 -22.80 17.42 33.08
CA GLY A 54 -23.68 18.57 33.29
C GLY A 54 -25.02 18.24 33.97
N ARG A 55 -25.85 19.28 34.19
CA ARG A 55 -27.22 19.12 34.71
C ARG A 55 -28.09 18.42 33.65
N GLY A 56 -28.67 17.28 34.01
CA GLY A 56 -29.35 16.39 33.04
C GLY A 56 -28.40 15.49 32.23
N GLY A 57 -27.12 15.44 32.63
CA GLY A 57 -26.11 14.54 32.10
C GLY A 57 -26.33 13.08 32.52
N GLY A 58 -25.58 12.17 31.92
CA GLY A 58 -25.74 10.74 32.10
C GLY A 58 -24.94 9.97 31.05
N TRP A 59 -25.15 8.68 30.99
CA TRP A 59 -24.60 7.77 30.00
C TRP A 59 -25.68 7.42 29.00
N SER A 60 -25.34 7.42 27.71
CA SER A 60 -26.26 7.03 26.66
C SER A 60 -25.57 6.17 25.61
N LEU A 61 -26.34 5.30 24.99
CA LEU A 61 -25.93 4.64 23.75
C LEU A 61 -25.93 5.68 22.63
N VAL A 62 -24.84 5.72 21.91
CA VAL A 62 -24.70 6.56 20.74
C VAL A 62 -25.59 6.01 19.60
N GLY A 63 -26.38 6.89 18.97
CA GLY A 63 -27.40 6.53 17.96
C GLY A 63 -28.80 6.25 18.53
N GLY A 64 -28.95 6.26 19.87
CA GLY A 64 -30.19 5.87 20.54
C GLY A 64 -30.29 4.36 20.77
N ALA A 65 -31.44 3.88 21.25
CA ALA A 65 -31.68 2.48 21.62
C ALA A 65 -31.52 1.46 20.48
N ARG A 66 -31.41 1.94 19.24
CA ARG A 66 -31.11 1.14 18.06
C ARG A 66 -29.68 1.42 17.66
N THR A 67 -28.86 0.37 17.66
CA THR A 67 -27.53 0.35 17.04
C THR A 67 -27.64 0.84 15.61
N ASP A 68 -27.24 2.08 15.37
CA ASP A 68 -27.13 2.64 14.03
C ASP A 68 -26.01 1.91 13.28
N LEU A 69 -26.46 1.00 12.40
CA LEU A 69 -25.92 0.39 11.17
C LEU A 69 -24.41 0.20 10.91
N THR A 70 -23.46 0.69 11.70
CA THR A 70 -22.03 0.47 11.47
C THR A 70 -21.30 -0.18 12.64
N GLY A 71 -21.76 -0.02 13.89
CA GLY A 71 -21.11 -0.62 15.05
C GLY A 71 -19.66 -0.18 15.30
N LEU A 72 -19.18 0.86 14.60
CA LEU A 72 -17.82 1.36 14.70
C LEU A 72 -17.64 2.22 15.96
N THR A 73 -16.55 1.98 16.68
CA THR A 73 -16.04 2.88 17.72
C THR A 73 -15.47 4.17 17.11
N SER A 74 -15.32 5.21 17.93
CA SER A 74 -14.71 6.49 17.48
C SER A 74 -13.29 6.29 16.90
N SER A 75 -12.48 5.42 17.51
CA SER A 75 -11.14 5.09 17.04
C SER A 75 -11.13 4.33 15.71
N GLU A 76 -12.07 3.40 15.50
CA GLU A 76 -12.19 2.67 14.23
C GLU A 76 -12.66 3.59 13.11
N ALA A 77 -13.62 4.48 13.40
CA ALA A 77 -14.05 5.51 12.47
C ALA A 77 -12.86 6.41 12.08
N GLN A 78 -12.13 6.93 13.06
CA GLN A 78 -10.96 7.78 12.81
C GLN A 78 -9.89 7.06 11.96
N ALA A 79 -9.59 5.80 12.27
CA ALA A 79 -8.64 4.99 11.51
C ALA A 79 -9.08 4.78 10.05
N LEU A 80 -10.37 4.51 9.81
CA LEU A 80 -10.92 4.40 8.45
C LEU A 80 -10.81 5.73 7.69
N PHE A 81 -11.05 6.86 8.35
CA PHE A 81 -10.92 8.18 7.71
C PHE A 81 -9.47 8.54 7.40
N LEU A 82 -8.50 8.19 8.25
CA LEU A 82 -7.07 8.34 7.95
C LEU A 82 -6.66 7.51 6.72
N LEU A 83 -7.20 6.28 6.60
CA LEU A 83 -6.87 5.36 5.52
C LEU A 83 -7.52 5.74 4.19
N VAL A 84 -8.81 6.06 4.19
CA VAL A 84 -9.58 6.29 2.96
C VAL A 84 -9.60 7.77 2.57
N GLY A 85 -9.61 8.69 3.53
CA GLY A 85 -9.66 10.14 3.27
C GLY A 85 -8.41 10.67 2.58
N SER A 86 -7.27 10.03 2.81
CA SER A 86 -5.96 10.43 2.30
C SER A 86 -5.69 10.03 0.85
N SER A 87 -6.53 9.16 0.27
CA SER A 87 -6.41 8.73 -1.13
C SER A 87 -6.90 9.81 -2.10
N SER A 88 -5.99 10.24 -2.98
CA SER A 88 -6.21 11.24 -4.03
C SER A 88 -6.92 10.70 -5.27
N ASP A 89 -6.91 9.38 -5.51
CA ASP A 89 -7.47 8.74 -6.71
C ASP A 89 -8.74 7.93 -6.40
N ARG A 90 -9.67 8.53 -5.65
CA ARG A 90 -10.93 7.87 -5.28
C ARG A 90 -11.95 7.95 -6.41
N SER A 91 -12.66 6.85 -6.66
CA SER A 91 -13.85 6.86 -7.51
C SER A 91 -14.96 7.74 -6.92
N ALA A 92 -15.88 8.19 -7.76
CA ALA A 92 -17.04 8.97 -7.33
C ALA A 92 -17.88 8.19 -6.29
N ASP A 93 -18.00 6.88 -6.47
CA ASP A 93 -18.71 5.98 -5.56
C ASP A 93 -18.00 5.85 -4.21
N ALA A 94 -16.67 5.71 -4.20
CA ALA A 94 -15.90 5.70 -2.96
C ALA A 94 -16.05 7.03 -2.19
N THR A 95 -16.06 8.15 -2.90
CA THR A 95 -16.31 9.48 -2.31
C THR A 95 -17.74 9.62 -1.77
N SER A 96 -18.72 9.07 -2.48
CA SER A 96 -20.12 9.03 -2.04
C SER A 96 -20.28 8.16 -0.80
N ALA A 97 -19.67 6.97 -0.78
CA ALA A 97 -19.67 6.05 0.35
C ALA A 97 -19.03 6.69 1.59
N LEU A 98 -17.89 7.37 1.45
CA LEU A 98 -17.24 8.07 2.56
C LEU A 98 -18.15 9.16 3.15
N ARG A 99 -18.82 9.96 2.31
CA ARG A 99 -19.79 10.97 2.77
C ARG A 99 -20.97 10.32 3.51
N LYS A 100 -21.46 9.18 3.03
CA LYS A 100 -22.53 8.43 3.72
C LYS A 100 -22.04 7.89 5.07
N LEU A 101 -20.80 7.41 5.15
CA LEU A 101 -20.19 6.99 6.41
C LEU A 101 -20.05 8.16 7.40
N VAL A 102 -19.58 9.34 6.97
CA VAL A 102 -19.55 10.54 7.84
C VAL A 102 -20.95 10.85 8.39
N ARG A 103 -21.98 10.78 7.55
CA ARG A 103 -23.36 11.08 7.95
C ARG A 103 -23.92 10.04 8.92
N ALA A 104 -23.54 8.78 8.75
CA ALA A 104 -23.88 7.68 9.66
C ALA A 104 -23.14 7.78 11.00
N LEU A 105 -22.03 8.54 11.08
CA LEU A 105 -21.35 8.76 12.34
C LEU A 105 -22.18 9.62 13.31
N PRO A 106 -22.07 9.35 14.62
CA PRO A 106 -22.61 10.18 15.69
C PRO A 106 -22.11 11.62 15.57
N ALA A 107 -23.00 12.58 15.83
CA ALA A 107 -22.69 14.00 15.67
C ALA A 107 -21.42 14.44 16.45
N THR A 108 -21.14 13.80 17.59
CA THR A 108 -19.96 14.06 18.42
C THR A 108 -18.63 13.71 17.75
N PHE A 109 -18.61 12.77 16.80
CA PHE A 109 -17.36 12.27 16.18
C PHE A 109 -17.15 12.78 14.75
N ARG A 110 -18.17 13.40 14.13
CA ARG A 110 -18.08 13.86 12.73
C ARG A 110 -16.95 14.86 12.51
N ALA A 111 -16.80 15.83 13.42
CA ALA A 111 -15.77 16.86 13.29
C ALA A 111 -14.35 16.26 13.34
N GLU A 112 -14.10 15.33 14.26
CA GLU A 112 -12.82 14.64 14.42
C GLU A 112 -12.53 13.69 13.24
N ALA A 113 -13.55 12.97 12.76
CA ALA A 113 -13.44 12.09 11.60
C ALA A 113 -13.16 12.87 10.30
N GLU A 114 -13.82 14.01 10.08
CA GLU A 114 -13.56 14.88 8.94
C GLU A 114 -12.17 15.52 9.01
N ALA A 115 -11.73 15.93 10.21
CA ALA A 115 -10.38 16.44 10.41
C ALA A 115 -9.33 15.36 10.10
N ALA A 116 -9.55 14.12 10.57
CA ALA A 116 -8.68 12.99 10.28
C ALA A 116 -8.57 12.69 8.79
N GLY A 117 -9.69 12.71 8.05
CA GLY A 117 -9.69 12.51 6.60
C GLY A 117 -8.96 13.60 5.80
N ARG A 118 -8.74 14.78 6.38
CA ARG A 118 -7.97 15.89 5.79
C ARG A 118 -6.54 15.99 6.33
N ALA A 119 -6.18 15.20 7.35
CA ALA A 119 -4.90 15.31 8.03
C ALA A 119 -3.73 14.77 7.21
N VAL A 120 -3.99 13.86 6.26
CA VAL A 120 -2.98 13.21 5.45
C VAL A 120 -3.35 13.36 3.98
N LEU A 121 -2.43 13.86 3.17
CA LEU A 121 -2.48 13.81 1.71
C LEU A 121 -1.52 12.72 1.24
N VAL A 122 -2.04 11.68 0.57
CA VAL A 122 -1.18 10.74 -0.14
C VAL A 122 -0.99 11.25 -1.57
N ASP A 123 0.20 11.80 -1.81
CA ASP A 123 0.73 11.97 -3.16
C ASP A 123 1.55 10.71 -3.50
N PRO A 124 1.02 9.83 -4.37
CA PRO A 124 1.72 8.61 -4.72
C PRO A 124 2.86 8.84 -5.74
N VAL A 125 3.01 10.05 -6.27
CA VAL A 125 3.98 10.36 -7.32
C VAL A 125 5.31 10.77 -6.69
N GLY A 126 6.38 10.08 -7.06
CA GLY A 126 7.73 10.47 -6.65
C GLY A 126 8.14 11.80 -7.29
N TRP A 127 8.97 12.58 -6.61
CA TRP A 127 9.54 13.80 -7.19
C TRP A 127 10.22 13.53 -8.53
N GLY A 128 9.84 14.27 -9.57
CA GLY A 128 10.36 14.10 -10.93
C GLY A 128 9.79 12.91 -11.70
N SER A 129 8.87 12.14 -11.11
CA SER A 129 8.14 11.07 -11.81
C SER A 129 6.90 11.65 -12.48
N ALA A 130 6.52 11.09 -13.63
CA ALA A 130 5.27 11.48 -14.27
C ALA A 130 4.10 11.11 -13.35
N ALA A 131 3.08 11.97 -13.28
CA ALA A 131 1.85 11.61 -12.58
C ALA A 131 1.35 10.27 -13.10
N ARG A 132 0.97 9.37 -12.18
CA ARG A 132 0.51 8.03 -12.54
C ARG A 132 -0.63 8.18 -13.55
N SER A 133 -0.41 7.74 -14.79
CA SER A 133 -1.51 7.65 -15.75
C SER A 133 -2.55 6.73 -15.15
N ARG A 134 -3.80 7.20 -15.03
CA ARG A 134 -4.92 6.37 -14.59
C ARG A 134 -4.93 5.14 -15.49
N GLN A 135 -4.58 3.99 -14.94
CA GLN A 135 -4.55 2.77 -15.71
C GLN A 135 -6.01 2.38 -15.98
N PRO A 136 -6.48 2.44 -17.24
CA PRO A 136 -7.92 2.45 -17.56
C PRO A 136 -8.64 1.17 -17.11
N TRP A 137 -7.87 0.11 -16.89
CA TRP A 137 -8.36 -1.24 -16.63
C TRP A 137 -8.56 -1.56 -15.14
N VAL A 138 -8.13 -0.69 -14.21
CA VAL A 138 -8.13 -1.03 -12.77
C VAL A 138 -9.54 -1.28 -12.24
N GLU A 139 -10.49 -0.37 -12.49
CA GLU A 139 -11.87 -0.50 -11.99
C GLU A 139 -12.57 -1.72 -12.60
N GLU A 140 -12.36 -1.97 -13.89
CA GLU A 140 -12.96 -3.09 -14.61
C GLU A 140 -12.40 -4.44 -14.10
N LEU A 141 -11.09 -4.54 -13.88
CA LEU A 141 -10.45 -5.72 -13.31
C LEU A 141 -10.83 -5.94 -11.83
N GLN A 142 -10.96 -4.87 -11.03
CA GLN A 142 -11.51 -4.98 -9.67
C GLN A 142 -12.91 -5.59 -9.71
N GLY A 143 -13.75 -5.11 -10.61
CA GLY A 143 -15.08 -5.66 -10.86
C GLY A 143 -15.06 -7.13 -11.27
N ALA A 144 -14.14 -7.53 -12.16
CA ALA A 144 -14.00 -8.91 -12.61
C ALA A 144 -13.52 -9.85 -11.49
N VAL A 145 -12.58 -9.41 -10.65
CA VAL A 145 -12.11 -10.15 -9.47
C VAL A 145 -13.26 -10.35 -8.47
N VAL A 146 -14.00 -9.29 -8.14
CA VAL A 146 -15.11 -9.35 -7.17
C VAL A 146 -16.23 -10.26 -7.68
N ARG A 147 -16.58 -10.16 -8.97
CA ARG A 147 -17.65 -10.96 -9.59
C ARG A 147 -17.21 -12.35 -10.03
N ARG A 148 -15.92 -12.71 -9.83
CA ARG A 148 -15.30 -13.96 -10.30
C ARG A 148 -15.61 -14.22 -11.79
N ARG A 149 -15.28 -13.27 -12.66
CA ARG A 149 -15.46 -13.37 -14.12
C ARG A 149 -14.12 -13.45 -14.84
N GLN A 150 -14.04 -14.31 -15.86
CA GLN A 150 -12.86 -14.39 -16.72
C GLN A 150 -12.67 -13.09 -17.50
N VAL A 151 -11.42 -12.82 -17.88
CA VAL A 151 -11.09 -11.67 -18.72
C VAL A 151 -10.23 -12.10 -19.89
N ALA A 152 -10.51 -11.53 -21.06
CA ALA A 152 -9.64 -11.57 -22.22
C ALA A 152 -8.77 -10.31 -22.24
N LEU A 153 -7.45 -10.50 -22.25
CA LEU A 153 -6.44 -9.45 -22.25
C LEU A 153 -5.73 -9.41 -23.60
N THR A 154 -5.69 -8.27 -24.26
CA THR A 154 -4.70 -8.00 -25.31
C THR A 154 -3.45 -7.45 -24.65
N TYR A 155 -2.38 -8.23 -24.65
CA TYR A 155 -1.18 -7.99 -23.86
C TYR A 155 0.05 -7.73 -24.74
N ALA A 156 0.67 -6.56 -24.56
CA ALA A 156 1.90 -6.17 -25.24
C ALA A 156 3.12 -6.83 -24.57
N GLY A 157 3.63 -7.89 -25.21
CA GLY A 157 4.81 -8.63 -24.77
C GLY A 157 6.05 -8.30 -25.61
N ARG A 158 7.17 -8.95 -25.28
CA ARG A 158 8.44 -8.81 -26.02
C ARG A 158 8.36 -9.27 -27.48
N SER A 159 7.43 -10.18 -27.77
CA SER A 159 7.20 -10.75 -29.10
C SER A 159 6.02 -10.09 -29.84
N GLY A 160 5.56 -8.93 -29.36
CA GLY A 160 4.35 -8.26 -29.85
C GLY A 160 3.10 -8.54 -29.00
N GLU A 161 1.95 -8.18 -29.55
CA GLU A 161 0.65 -8.31 -28.88
C GLU A 161 0.16 -9.76 -28.89
N SER A 162 -0.49 -10.17 -27.80
CA SER A 162 -1.07 -11.50 -27.67
C SER A 162 -2.38 -11.44 -26.90
N VAL A 163 -3.40 -12.16 -27.36
CA VAL A 163 -4.67 -12.30 -26.64
C VAL A 163 -4.58 -13.46 -25.66
N ARG A 164 -4.99 -13.22 -24.40
CA ARG A 164 -4.91 -14.20 -23.32
C ARG A 164 -6.19 -14.18 -22.49
N THR A 165 -6.85 -15.33 -22.38
CA THR A 165 -7.95 -15.50 -21.43
C THR A 165 -7.38 -15.96 -20.10
N VAL A 166 -7.74 -15.26 -19.02
CA VAL A 166 -7.21 -15.52 -17.68
C VAL A 166 -8.30 -15.42 -16.61
N ASP A 167 -8.06 -16.09 -15.49
CA ASP A 167 -8.91 -16.06 -14.30
C ASP A 167 -8.36 -15.00 -13.33
N PRO A 168 -8.94 -13.79 -13.23
CA PRO A 168 -8.38 -12.74 -12.38
C PRO A 168 -8.58 -13.08 -10.90
N TRP A 169 -7.49 -13.17 -10.15
CA TRP A 169 -7.52 -13.57 -8.74
C TRP A 169 -7.38 -12.37 -7.79
N ALA A 170 -6.45 -11.47 -8.07
CA ALA A 170 -6.22 -10.27 -7.28
C ALA A 170 -5.45 -9.20 -8.04
N LEU A 171 -5.63 -7.95 -7.64
CA LEU A 171 -4.81 -6.83 -8.07
C LEU A 171 -3.83 -6.45 -6.97
N VAL A 172 -2.60 -6.13 -7.36
CA VAL A 172 -1.55 -5.67 -6.46
C VAL A 172 -1.01 -4.33 -6.95
N ASP A 173 -1.08 -3.32 -6.09
CA ASP A 173 -0.43 -2.03 -6.31
C ASP A 173 1.03 -2.10 -5.81
N LYS A 174 2.00 -2.05 -6.73
CA LYS A 174 3.43 -2.07 -6.40
C LYS A 174 4.12 -0.83 -6.96
N GLY A 175 4.12 0.23 -6.15
CA GLY A 175 4.73 1.51 -6.48
C GLY A 175 3.94 2.24 -7.56
N GLU A 176 4.50 2.33 -8.75
CA GLU A 176 3.86 3.01 -9.89
C GLU A 176 3.06 2.05 -10.79
N VAL A 177 3.22 0.74 -10.60
CA VAL A 177 2.69 -0.28 -11.51
C VAL A 177 1.71 -1.19 -10.78
N TRP A 178 0.51 -1.30 -11.32
CA TRP A 178 -0.44 -2.32 -10.93
C TRP A 178 -0.13 -3.66 -11.61
N TYR A 179 -0.34 -4.74 -10.85
CA TYR A 179 -0.19 -6.11 -11.30
C TYR A 179 -1.49 -6.88 -11.09
N LEU A 180 -1.88 -7.68 -12.09
CA LEU A 180 -2.92 -8.69 -11.97
C LEU A 180 -2.25 -10.04 -11.68
N VAL A 181 -2.61 -10.65 -10.56
CA VAL A 181 -2.37 -12.07 -10.31
C VAL A 181 -3.55 -12.85 -10.88
N ALA A 182 -3.26 -13.81 -11.76
CA ALA A 182 -4.32 -14.57 -12.42
C ALA A 182 -3.95 -16.05 -12.63
N GLY A 183 -4.99 -16.88 -12.64
CA GLY A 183 -4.94 -18.25 -13.12
C GLY A 183 -4.89 -18.30 -14.64
N THR A 184 -4.11 -19.22 -15.17
CA THR A 184 -4.05 -19.54 -16.61
C THR A 184 -3.99 -21.06 -16.78
N PRO A 185 -4.22 -21.59 -17.99
CA PRO A 185 -4.00 -23.01 -18.26
C PRO A 185 -2.58 -23.50 -17.93
N ALA A 186 -1.57 -22.61 -17.94
CA ALA A 186 -0.19 -22.91 -17.58
C ALA A 186 0.13 -22.64 -16.09
N GLY A 187 -0.90 -22.52 -15.26
CA GLY A 187 -0.82 -22.16 -13.85
C GLY A 187 -0.84 -20.65 -13.60
N ARG A 188 -0.49 -20.25 -12.37
CA ARG A 188 -0.46 -18.85 -11.93
C ARG A 188 0.48 -17.99 -12.79
N ARG A 189 0.04 -16.81 -13.18
CA ARG A 189 0.85 -15.78 -13.85
C ARG A 189 0.55 -14.39 -13.30
N THR A 190 1.49 -13.47 -13.51
CA THR A 190 1.36 -12.06 -13.15
C THR A 190 1.43 -11.18 -14.39
N PHE A 191 0.52 -10.23 -14.53
CA PHE A 191 0.44 -9.32 -15.67
C PHE A 191 0.57 -7.88 -15.18
N ARG A 192 1.51 -7.12 -15.73
CA ARG A 192 1.55 -5.67 -15.52
C ARG A 192 0.41 -5.01 -16.28
N LEU A 193 -0.40 -4.20 -15.61
CA LEU A 193 -1.56 -3.55 -16.24
C LEU A 193 -1.15 -2.48 -17.26
N ASP A 194 0.03 -1.87 -17.12
CA ASP A 194 0.59 -0.91 -18.09
C ASP A 194 0.92 -1.52 -19.47
N ARG A 195 0.88 -2.84 -19.60
CA ARG A 195 1.08 -3.58 -20.85
C ARG A 195 -0.22 -4.13 -21.44
N ILE A 196 -1.36 -3.89 -20.79
CA ILE A 196 -2.66 -4.29 -21.32
C ILE A 196 -3.12 -3.18 -22.27
N VAL A 197 -3.26 -3.52 -23.54
CA VAL A 197 -3.73 -2.59 -24.59
C VAL A 197 -5.21 -2.78 -24.90
N GLY A 198 -5.80 -3.89 -24.46
CA GLY A 198 -7.24 -4.15 -24.55
C GLY A 198 -7.71 -5.11 -23.46
N LEU A 199 -8.93 -4.90 -22.97
CA LEU A 199 -9.57 -5.72 -21.94
C LEU A 199 -11.01 -6.02 -22.36
N SER A 200 -11.47 -7.23 -22.09
CA SER A 200 -12.90 -7.56 -22.13
C SER A 200 -13.24 -8.53 -21.01
N VAL A 201 -14.23 -8.18 -20.20
CA VAL A 201 -14.81 -9.10 -19.19
C VAL A 201 -15.74 -10.08 -19.89
N LEU A 202 -15.58 -11.36 -19.58
CA LEU A 202 -16.36 -12.45 -20.15
C LEU A 202 -17.44 -12.88 -19.15
N ASP A 203 -18.57 -13.39 -19.65
CA ASP A 203 -19.62 -13.95 -18.78
C ASP A 203 -19.22 -15.28 -18.14
N THR A 204 -18.13 -15.90 -18.61
CA THR A 204 -17.58 -17.14 -18.06
C THR A 204 -17.10 -16.94 -16.62
N PRO A 205 -17.49 -17.80 -15.67
CA PRO A 205 -16.95 -17.78 -14.31
C PRO A 205 -15.44 -18.03 -14.29
N ALA A 206 -14.72 -17.26 -13.48
CA ALA A 206 -13.29 -17.45 -13.21
C ALA A 206 -13.09 -18.31 -11.96
N PRO A 207 -12.57 -19.54 -12.06
CA PRO A 207 -12.14 -20.30 -10.89
C PRO A 207 -11.07 -19.54 -10.12
N ARG A 208 -11.26 -19.47 -8.81
CA ARG A 208 -10.32 -18.87 -7.85
C ARG A 208 -10.17 -19.84 -6.66
N PRO A 209 -8.94 -20.16 -6.23
CA PRO A 209 -8.72 -20.93 -5.01
C PRO A 209 -9.39 -20.27 -3.80
N ASP A 210 -10.08 -21.04 -2.97
CA ASP A 210 -10.81 -20.51 -1.80
C ASP A 210 -9.86 -20.07 -0.67
N ASP A 211 -8.68 -20.69 -0.59
CA ASP A 211 -7.60 -20.41 0.36
C ASP A 211 -6.51 -19.50 -0.23
N LEU A 212 -6.85 -18.69 -1.25
CA LEU A 212 -5.87 -17.85 -1.96
C LEU A 212 -5.19 -16.84 -1.02
N ASP A 213 -3.94 -17.13 -0.67
CA ASP A 213 -3.03 -16.18 -0.01
C ASP A 213 -2.34 -15.27 -1.05
N VAL A 214 -2.97 -14.12 -1.32
CA VAL A 214 -2.42 -13.12 -2.25
C VAL A 214 -1.10 -12.54 -1.73
N ALA A 215 -0.95 -12.39 -0.40
CA ALA A 215 0.24 -11.80 0.18
C ALA A 215 1.45 -12.72 0.01
N GLY A 216 1.34 -14.00 0.37
CA GLY A 216 2.40 -14.99 0.17
C GLY A 216 2.72 -15.24 -1.31
N ILE A 217 1.70 -15.24 -2.18
CA ILE A 217 1.93 -15.29 -3.63
C ILE A 217 2.77 -14.11 -4.10
N TRP A 218 2.42 -12.90 -3.66
CA TRP A 218 3.11 -11.69 -4.08
C TRP A 218 4.54 -11.62 -3.54
N GLU A 219 4.75 -12.05 -2.29
CA GLU A 219 6.08 -12.18 -1.69
C GLU A 219 6.97 -13.10 -2.53
N SER A 220 6.48 -14.29 -2.90
CA SER A 220 7.17 -15.22 -3.80
C SER A 220 7.51 -14.60 -5.17
N VAL A 221 6.60 -13.81 -5.75
CA VAL A 221 6.84 -13.10 -7.02
C VAL A 221 7.93 -12.05 -6.86
N VAL A 222 7.88 -11.27 -5.76
CA VAL A 222 8.92 -10.28 -5.45
C VAL A 222 10.27 -10.98 -5.29
N ASP A 223 10.34 -12.06 -4.53
CA ASP A 223 11.59 -12.80 -4.33
C ASP A 223 12.17 -13.35 -5.63
N GLU A 224 11.34 -13.93 -6.51
CA GLU A 224 11.79 -14.43 -7.80
C GLU A 224 12.35 -13.31 -8.69
N VAL A 225 11.65 -12.17 -8.75
CA VAL A 225 12.12 -11.00 -9.52
C VAL A 225 13.46 -10.50 -8.97
N GLU A 226 13.67 -10.60 -7.68
CA GLU A 226 14.80 -9.96 -7.00
C GLU A 226 16.03 -10.86 -6.96
N GLN A 227 15.83 -12.18 -6.88
CA GLN A 227 16.86 -13.16 -7.21
C GLN A 227 17.37 -12.98 -8.65
N ARG A 228 16.47 -12.72 -9.60
CA ARG A 228 16.87 -12.41 -10.99
C ARG A 228 17.63 -11.08 -11.08
N ARG A 229 17.27 -10.09 -10.26
CA ARG A 229 17.94 -8.78 -10.17
C ARG A 229 19.23 -8.78 -9.35
N GLY A 230 19.56 -9.85 -8.63
CA GLY A 230 20.82 -9.99 -7.89
C GLY A 230 21.86 -10.89 -8.57
N ARG A 231 21.73 -11.18 -9.86
CA ARG A 231 22.57 -12.19 -10.55
C ARG A 231 24.00 -11.75 -10.80
N VAL A 232 24.21 -10.46 -11.04
CA VAL A 232 25.53 -9.88 -11.26
C VAL A 232 25.79 -8.87 -10.17
N THR A 233 26.81 -9.16 -9.38
CA THR A 233 27.27 -8.32 -8.26
C THR A 233 28.56 -7.64 -8.68
N ALA A 234 28.68 -6.35 -8.40
CA ALA A 234 29.87 -5.55 -8.65
C ALA A 234 30.35 -4.86 -7.37
N THR A 235 31.66 -4.86 -7.17
CA THR A 235 32.31 -4.08 -6.11
C THR A 235 32.70 -2.73 -6.67
N VAL A 236 32.21 -1.66 -6.05
CA VAL A 236 32.47 -0.28 -6.47
C VAL A 236 33.09 0.54 -5.36
N LEU A 237 33.93 1.49 -5.73
CA LEU A 237 34.58 2.45 -4.85
C LEU A 237 34.05 3.85 -5.18
N THR A 238 33.56 4.56 -4.17
CA THR A 238 32.93 5.89 -4.35
C THR A 238 33.23 6.82 -3.18
N THR A 239 32.93 8.10 -3.31
CA THR A 239 33.04 9.06 -2.20
C THR A 239 31.89 8.90 -1.20
N PRO A 240 32.07 9.25 0.09
CA PRO A 240 31.01 9.16 1.10
C PRO A 240 29.70 9.88 0.72
N PHE A 241 29.80 10.99 -0.02
CA PHE A 241 28.65 11.76 -0.48
C PHE A 241 27.74 10.96 -1.42
N LEU A 242 28.32 10.17 -2.32
CA LEU A 242 27.59 9.40 -3.31
C LEU A 242 27.04 8.07 -2.78
N VAL A 243 27.45 7.61 -1.59
CA VAL A 243 26.95 6.35 -1.01
C VAL A 243 25.43 6.33 -0.94
N ARG A 244 24.80 7.43 -0.52
CA ARG A 244 23.34 7.51 -0.45
C ARG A 244 22.71 7.40 -1.83
N VAL A 245 23.25 8.11 -2.82
CA VAL A 245 22.72 8.14 -4.20
C VAL A 245 22.82 6.76 -4.85
N VAL A 246 23.98 6.09 -4.71
CA VAL A 246 24.16 4.72 -5.22
C VAL A 246 23.20 3.75 -4.52
N ARG A 247 23.02 3.87 -3.20
CA ARG A 247 22.05 3.04 -2.47
C ARG A 247 20.61 3.28 -2.92
N ASP A 248 20.23 4.52 -3.19
CA ASP A 248 18.88 4.85 -3.66
C ASP A 248 18.64 4.28 -5.08
N GLN A 249 19.66 4.26 -5.95
CA GLN A 249 19.56 3.75 -7.32
C GLN A 249 19.54 2.20 -7.44
N PHE A 250 20.22 1.52 -6.52
CA PHE A 250 20.32 0.06 -6.49
C PHE A 250 19.37 -0.58 -5.45
N GLY A 251 18.79 0.22 -4.55
CA GLY A 251 17.84 -0.23 -3.53
C GLY A 251 18.47 -1.24 -2.57
N ARG A 252 17.75 -2.34 -2.30
CA ARG A 252 18.23 -3.43 -1.44
C ARG A 252 19.45 -4.17 -1.96
N HIS A 253 19.83 -3.95 -3.23
CA HIS A 253 20.98 -4.56 -3.85
C HIS A 253 22.25 -3.72 -3.70
N ALA A 254 22.27 -2.72 -2.82
CA ALA A 254 23.47 -1.97 -2.47
C ALA A 254 23.79 -2.07 -0.98
N SER A 255 24.96 -2.62 -0.67
CA SER A 255 25.46 -2.76 0.70
C SER A 255 26.86 -2.17 0.85
N VAL A 256 27.11 -1.53 1.99
CA VAL A 256 28.46 -1.07 2.34
C VAL A 256 29.24 -2.27 2.84
N VAL A 257 30.30 -2.65 2.12
CA VAL A 257 31.15 -3.80 2.47
C VAL A 257 32.32 -3.36 3.35
N GLY A 258 32.69 -2.08 3.30
CA GLY A 258 33.70 -1.53 4.20
C GLY A 258 34.01 -0.07 3.93
N ARG A 259 34.72 0.54 4.90
CA ARG A 259 35.40 1.82 4.71
C ARG A 259 36.88 1.52 4.48
N GLY A 260 37.46 2.04 3.40
CA GLY A 260 38.89 1.89 3.14
C GLY A 260 39.21 1.72 1.66
N SER A 261 40.01 2.65 1.16
CA SER A 261 40.65 2.55 -0.13
C SER A 261 41.87 1.65 -0.10
N LEU A 262 42.42 1.44 -1.29
CA LEU A 262 43.79 1.02 -1.46
C LEU A 262 44.79 2.08 -0.89
N GLU A 263 44.40 3.32 -0.55
CA GLU A 263 45.36 4.44 -0.31
C GLU A 263 44.89 5.61 0.60
N GLY A 264 44.07 5.41 1.65
CA GLY A 264 43.76 6.47 2.65
C GLY A 264 42.88 7.67 2.20
N ASP A 265 42.40 7.70 0.96
CA ASP A 265 41.61 8.79 0.34
C ASP A 265 40.17 9.04 0.87
N GLY A 266 39.69 8.29 1.86
CA GLY A 266 38.34 8.41 2.41
C GLY A 266 37.20 7.86 1.54
N ARG A 267 37.50 7.11 0.46
CA ARG A 267 36.48 6.42 -0.36
C ARG A 267 35.87 5.20 0.35
N VAL A 268 34.62 4.88 -0.01
CA VAL A 268 33.79 3.83 0.55
C VAL A 268 33.59 2.72 -0.48
N ARG A 269 33.78 1.48 -0.05
CA ARG A 269 33.53 0.29 -0.87
C ARG A 269 32.09 -0.17 -0.70
N LEU A 270 31.38 -0.26 -1.81
CA LEU A 270 30.01 -0.75 -1.90
C LEU A 270 29.99 -2.02 -2.75
N GLU A 271 29.07 -2.90 -2.44
CA GLU A 271 28.66 -3.98 -3.32
C GLU A 271 27.30 -3.60 -3.90
N VAL A 272 27.17 -3.66 -5.21
CA VAL A 272 25.93 -3.35 -5.94
C VAL A 272 25.54 -4.51 -6.85
N ALA A 273 24.26 -4.84 -6.97
CA ALA A 273 23.83 -5.93 -7.84
C ALA A 273 22.70 -5.55 -8.81
N SER A 274 22.71 -6.17 -9.99
CA SER A 274 21.66 -6.09 -11.01
C SER A 274 21.51 -7.43 -11.75
N HIS A 275 20.57 -7.49 -12.70
CA HIS A 275 20.25 -8.71 -13.45
C HIS A 275 21.26 -9.06 -14.55
N THR A 276 22.07 -8.09 -15.00
CA THR A 276 23.12 -8.24 -16.02
C THR A 276 24.27 -7.27 -15.74
N ALA A 277 25.45 -7.53 -16.32
CA ALA A 277 26.59 -6.62 -16.26
C ALA A 277 26.26 -5.26 -16.89
N ARG A 278 25.63 -5.27 -18.08
CA ARG A 278 25.13 -4.07 -18.78
C ARG A 278 24.24 -3.22 -17.87
N SER A 279 23.30 -3.82 -17.15
CA SER A 279 22.39 -3.05 -16.28
C SER A 279 23.03 -2.52 -15.00
N VAL A 280 24.14 -3.09 -14.54
CA VAL A 280 24.98 -2.43 -13.52
C VAL A 280 25.68 -1.23 -14.16
N ALA A 281 26.32 -1.43 -15.30
CA ALA A 281 27.06 -0.40 -16.01
C ALA A 281 26.18 0.82 -16.39
N GLU A 282 24.98 0.61 -16.93
CA GLU A 282 24.03 1.68 -17.28
C GLU A 282 23.65 2.57 -16.09
N LYS A 283 23.48 1.96 -14.92
CA LYS A 283 23.20 2.70 -13.68
C LYS A 283 24.40 3.51 -13.20
N LEU A 284 25.60 2.96 -13.35
CA LEU A 284 26.84 3.59 -12.89
C LEU A 284 27.40 4.64 -13.85
N ALA A 285 27.14 4.51 -15.16
CA ALA A 285 27.75 5.33 -16.20
C ALA A 285 27.57 6.84 -15.98
N GLY A 286 26.41 7.25 -15.45
CA GLY A 286 26.10 8.66 -15.16
C GLY A 286 26.98 9.32 -14.10
N PHE A 287 27.69 8.54 -13.27
CA PHE A 287 28.61 9.08 -12.27
C PHE A 287 30.02 9.35 -12.81
N GLY A 288 30.34 8.84 -14.01
CA GLY A 288 31.68 8.95 -14.59
C GLY A 288 32.77 8.47 -13.62
N ALA A 289 33.85 9.25 -13.51
CA ALA A 289 34.99 8.92 -12.64
C ALA A 289 34.70 8.99 -11.13
N ALA A 290 33.51 9.44 -10.70
CA ALA A 290 33.16 9.53 -9.29
C ALA A 290 32.80 8.16 -8.67
N VAL A 291 32.53 7.14 -9.50
CA VAL A 291 32.33 5.75 -9.08
C VAL A 291 33.25 4.85 -9.90
N GLU A 292 34.14 4.15 -9.21
CA GLU A 292 35.09 3.21 -9.80
C GLU A 292 34.60 1.77 -9.60
N VAL A 293 34.48 0.98 -10.67
CA VAL A 293 34.17 -0.45 -10.58
C VAL A 293 35.48 -1.24 -10.45
N LEU A 294 35.63 -1.95 -9.33
CA LEU A 294 36.79 -2.80 -9.08
C LEU A 294 36.62 -4.18 -9.75
N GLU A 295 35.46 -4.81 -9.54
CA GLU A 295 35.10 -6.12 -10.07
C GLU A 295 33.58 -6.20 -10.31
N PRO A 296 33.08 -7.08 -11.19
CA PRO A 296 33.81 -7.97 -12.09
C PRO A 296 34.23 -7.25 -13.39
N GLU A 297 35.18 -7.85 -14.12
CA GLU A 297 35.67 -7.34 -15.40
C GLU A 297 34.55 -7.10 -16.42
N SER A 298 33.56 -8.01 -16.47
CA SER A 298 32.41 -7.87 -17.37
C SER A 298 31.62 -6.57 -17.18
N VAL A 299 31.58 -5.99 -15.97
CA VAL A 299 30.90 -4.70 -15.73
C VAL A 299 31.78 -3.53 -16.21
N ARG A 300 33.11 -3.67 -16.07
CA ARG A 300 34.07 -2.68 -16.58
C ARG A 300 34.03 -2.63 -18.11
N ASP A 301 33.94 -3.78 -18.77
CA ASP A 301 33.82 -3.88 -20.22
C ASP A 301 32.55 -3.19 -20.74
N GLU A 302 31.41 -3.40 -20.07
CA GLU A 302 30.15 -2.75 -20.42
C GLU A 302 30.17 -1.23 -20.19
N LEU A 303 30.86 -0.75 -19.14
CA LEU A 303 31.09 0.68 -18.93
C LEU A 303 31.97 1.28 -20.03
N ALA A 304 33.00 0.57 -20.47
CA ALA A 304 33.85 1.00 -21.58
C ALA A 304 33.05 1.07 -22.89
N ALA A 305 32.20 0.08 -23.16
CA ALA A 305 31.31 0.06 -24.31
C ALA A 305 30.32 1.24 -24.29
N LEU A 306 29.65 1.49 -23.17
CA LEU A 306 28.79 2.67 -22.98
C LEU A 306 29.56 3.99 -23.17
N GLY A 307 30.78 4.07 -22.65
CA GLY A 307 31.66 5.22 -22.85
C GLY A 307 31.96 5.47 -24.33
N ALA A 308 32.26 4.41 -25.09
CA ALA A 308 32.49 4.48 -26.53
C ALA A 308 31.23 4.90 -27.30
N GLU A 309 30.05 4.37 -26.95
CA GLU A 309 28.76 4.76 -27.53
C GLU A 309 28.48 6.26 -27.32
N LEU A 310 28.68 6.76 -26.09
CA LEU A 310 28.52 8.17 -25.75
C LEU A 310 29.51 9.06 -26.50
N VAL A 311 30.78 8.67 -26.55
CA VAL A 311 31.81 9.41 -27.30
C VAL A 311 31.45 9.47 -28.78
N ALA A 312 31.10 8.34 -29.41
CA ALA A 312 30.72 8.29 -30.82
C ALA A 312 29.52 9.22 -31.14
N GLN A 313 28.51 9.23 -30.26
CA GLN A 313 27.30 10.03 -30.43
C GLN A 313 27.53 11.53 -30.28
N TYR A 314 28.40 11.96 -29.35
CA TYR A 314 28.53 13.36 -28.96
C TYR A 314 29.83 14.05 -29.40
N VAL A 315 30.86 13.31 -29.79
CA VAL A 315 32.16 13.88 -30.21
C VAL A 315 32.18 14.32 -31.69
N THR A 316 31.10 14.19 -32.46
CA THR A 316 31.10 14.63 -33.88
C THR A 316 29.84 15.34 -34.37
N VAL A 317 29.72 16.65 -34.11
CA VAL A 317 29.42 17.70 -35.12
C VAL A 317 30.11 19.01 -34.70
N GLY A 318 31.44 19.01 -34.66
CA GLY A 318 32.26 20.22 -34.47
C GLY A 318 32.81 20.76 -35.80
N GLY A 319 31.99 20.77 -36.86
CA GLY A 319 32.48 21.11 -38.20
C GLY A 319 31.39 21.42 -39.22
N ARG A 320 30.59 22.47 -38.96
CA ARG A 320 29.97 23.33 -40.00
C ARG A 320 29.86 24.75 -39.45
N GLY A 321 30.97 25.47 -39.54
CA GLY A 321 30.99 26.93 -39.62
C GLY A 321 31.13 27.32 -41.09
#